data_AF-A0A4V1X3J3-F1
#
_entry.id   AF-A0A4V1X3J3-F1
#
_cell.length_a   1.000
_cell.length_b   1.000
_cell.length_c   1.000
_cell.angle_alpha   90.00
_cell.angle_beta   90.00
_cell.angle_gamma   90.00
#
_symmetry.space_group_name_H-M   'P 1'
#
loop_
_entity.id
_entity.type
_entity.pdbx_description
1 polymer ?
#
loop_
_entity_poly.entity_id
_entity_poly.type
_entity_poly.pdbx_seq_one_letter_code
_entity_poly.pdbx_strand_id
1 'polypeptide(L)'
;MESATRKTTASRKFLNGLTKCVENNLPMSIGGIGLVSWKLAKEKGERLFKPEYGGSYDLFNQRPIPEDISSYCVGDVQYLPELRDRFYTHRAYPWQDLVGEETKKRIATSQKSDYQPHGPDKVMAPWSKEQNMLLDQWNYVPPRNDFDEDFDESFDSDDWYDDGPTSCRDVIDDCDYDFYYSD
;
A
#
# COMPACT_ATOMS: atom_id res chain seq x y z
N MET A 1 -6.45 -10.20 7.21
CA MET A 1 -5.19 -10.04 6.45
C MET A 1 -4.93 -8.57 6.11
N GLU A 2 -5.67 -7.95 5.19
CA GLU A 2 -5.41 -6.56 4.74
C GLU A 2 -5.26 -5.53 5.87
N SER A 3 -6.12 -5.56 6.90
CA SER A 3 -5.98 -4.61 8.02
C SER A 3 -4.62 -4.74 8.72
N ALA A 4 -4.09 -5.95 8.90
CA ALA A 4 -2.79 -6.17 9.54
C ALA A 4 -1.58 -5.71 8.69
N THR A 5 -1.78 -5.38 7.41
CA THR A 5 -0.71 -4.85 6.54
C THR A 5 -0.64 -3.33 6.53
N ARG A 6 -1.62 -2.63 7.11
CA ARG A 6 -1.61 -1.16 7.14
C ARG A 6 -0.59 -0.67 8.16
N LYS A 7 0.01 0.51 7.91
CA LYS A 7 1.15 1.02 8.68
C LYS A 7 0.82 1.45 10.10
N THR A 8 -0.30 2.15 10.32
CA THR A 8 -0.59 2.79 11.60
C THR A 8 -1.81 2.19 12.29
N THR A 9 -1.80 2.17 13.62
CA THR A 9 -2.95 1.75 14.44
C THR A 9 -4.25 2.48 14.07
N ALA A 10 -4.20 3.79 13.84
CA ALA A 10 -5.36 4.57 13.42
C ALA A 10 -5.94 4.06 12.10
N SER A 11 -5.08 3.75 11.13
CA SER A 11 -5.52 3.21 9.83
C SER A 11 -6.12 1.82 9.95
N ARG A 12 -5.82 1.05 11.01
CA ARG A 12 -6.31 -0.32 11.21
C ARG A 12 -7.66 -0.41 11.89
N LYS A 13 -8.19 0.68 12.45
CA LYS A 13 -9.42 0.70 13.27
C LYS A 13 -10.61 -0.01 12.61
N PHE A 14 -10.81 0.20 11.31
CA PHE A 14 -11.92 -0.36 10.55
C PHE A 14 -11.45 -1.30 9.44
N LEU A 15 -12.20 -2.37 9.20
CA LEU A 15 -11.99 -3.27 8.07
C LEU A 15 -12.45 -2.61 6.77
N ASN A 16 -11.73 -2.88 5.68
CA ASN A 16 -12.17 -2.51 4.34
C ASN A 16 -13.09 -3.61 3.80
N GLY A 17 -14.16 -3.22 3.10
CA GLY A 17 -14.94 -4.15 2.29
C GLY A 17 -14.14 -4.67 1.10
N LEU A 18 -14.59 -5.78 0.49
CA LEU A 18 -13.88 -6.42 -0.61
C LEU A 18 -13.57 -5.46 -1.77
N THR A 19 -14.52 -4.62 -2.16
CA THR A 19 -14.34 -3.59 -3.21
C THR A 19 -13.13 -2.71 -2.94
N LYS A 20 -13.03 -2.15 -1.74
CA LYS A 20 -11.93 -1.27 -1.34
C LYS A 20 -10.61 -2.04 -1.19
N CYS A 21 -10.67 -3.29 -0.73
CA CYS A 21 -9.50 -4.16 -0.71
C CYS A 21 -8.95 -4.40 -2.13
N VAL A 22 -9.80 -4.73 -3.09
CA VAL A 22 -9.40 -4.95 -4.48
C VAL A 22 -8.84 -3.67 -5.11
N GLU A 23 -9.53 -2.54 -4.99
CA GLU A 23 -9.11 -1.24 -5.52
C GLU A 23 -7.70 -0.84 -5.05
N ASN A 24 -7.46 -0.93 -3.74
CA ASN A 24 -6.22 -0.47 -3.14
C ASN A 24 -5.05 -1.42 -3.38
N ASN A 25 -5.33 -2.69 -3.72
CA ASN A 25 -4.32 -3.73 -3.69
C ASN A 25 -4.08 -4.42 -5.03
N LEU A 26 -5.04 -4.46 -5.94
CA LEU A 26 -4.90 -5.13 -7.24
C LEU A 26 -5.02 -4.20 -8.46
N PRO A 27 -4.60 -2.91 -8.42
CA PRO A 27 -4.83 -2.00 -9.55
C PRO A 27 -4.11 -2.43 -10.83
N MET A 28 -2.93 -3.06 -10.71
CA MET A 28 -2.15 -3.52 -11.86
C MET A 28 -2.66 -4.84 -12.46
N SER A 29 -3.27 -5.72 -11.65
CA SER A 29 -3.76 -7.03 -12.10
C SER A 29 -5.07 -6.90 -12.87
N ILE A 30 -5.97 -6.05 -12.38
CA ILE A 30 -7.31 -5.89 -12.96
C ILE A 30 -7.33 -4.87 -14.10
N GLY A 31 -6.45 -3.87 -14.04
CA GLY A 31 -6.47 -2.71 -14.93
C GLY A 31 -7.69 -1.80 -14.69
N GLY A 32 -7.61 -0.56 -15.17
CA GLY A 32 -8.67 0.44 -14.93
C GLY A 32 -10.04 0.03 -15.47
N ILE A 33 -10.08 -0.47 -16.71
CA ILE A 33 -11.33 -0.89 -17.37
C ILE A 33 -11.92 -2.13 -16.69
N GLY A 34 -11.08 -3.14 -16.39
CA GLY A 34 -11.53 -4.35 -15.71
C GLY A 34 -12.11 -4.07 -14.33
N LEU A 35 -11.56 -3.08 -13.63
CA LEU A 35 -12.01 -2.70 -12.28
C LEU A 35 -13.40 -2.08 -12.33
N VAL A 36 -13.66 -1.23 -13.33
CA VAL A 36 -14.98 -0.63 -13.55
C VAL A 36 -16.00 -1.71 -13.91
N SER A 37 -15.68 -2.60 -14.86
CA SER A 37 -16.57 -3.68 -15.26
C SER A 37 -16.89 -4.63 -14.10
N TRP A 38 -15.90 -4.98 -13.28
CA TRP A 38 -16.08 -5.82 -12.10
C TRP A 38 -17.02 -5.17 -11.07
N LYS A 39 -16.82 -3.88 -10.77
CA LYS A 39 -17.70 -3.14 -9.85
C LYS A 39 -19.13 -3.06 -10.38
N LEU A 40 -19.28 -2.79 -11.67
CA LEU A 40 -20.59 -2.70 -12.31
C LEU A 40 -21.34 -4.03 -12.24
N ALA A 41 -20.66 -5.15 -12.52
CA ALA A 41 -21.25 -6.49 -12.40
C ALA A 41 -21.70 -6.78 -10.96
N LYS A 42 -20.86 -6.41 -9.98
CA LYS A 42 -21.19 -6.52 -8.56
C LYS A 42 -22.40 -5.68 -8.17
N GLU A 43 -22.44 -4.41 -8.56
CA GLU A 43 -23.54 -3.52 -8.26
C GLU A 43 -24.85 -3.99 -8.91
N LYS A 44 -24.78 -4.45 -10.16
CA LYS A 44 -25.95 -4.97 -10.90
C LYS A 44 -26.56 -6.17 -10.19
N GLY A 45 -25.75 -7.16 -9.79
CA GLY A 45 -26.25 -8.32 -9.05
C GLY A 45 -26.77 -7.96 -7.66
N GLU A 46 -26.08 -7.06 -6.94
CA GLU A 46 -26.50 -6.61 -5.61
C GLU A 46 -27.88 -5.96 -5.61
N ARG A 47 -28.17 -5.13 -6.62
CA ARG A 47 -29.49 -4.51 -6.81
C ARG A 47 -30.61 -5.51 -7.08
N LEU A 48 -30.30 -6.66 -7.68
CA LEU A 48 -31.30 -7.67 -8.02
C LEU A 48 -31.79 -8.45 -6.79
N PHE A 49 -30.94 -8.72 -5.81
CA PHE A 49 -31.33 -9.56 -4.66
C PHE A 49 -31.60 -8.76 -3.39
N LYS A 50 -31.03 -7.56 -3.22
CA LYS A 50 -31.22 -6.78 -2.00
C LYS A 50 -32.62 -6.15 -1.91
N PRO A 51 -33.36 -6.36 -0.81
CA PRO A 51 -34.67 -5.74 -0.61
C PRO A 51 -34.65 -4.21 -0.65
N GLU A 52 -33.53 -3.60 -0.22
CA GLU A 52 -33.29 -2.15 -0.25
C GLU A 52 -33.44 -1.53 -1.65
N TYR A 53 -33.22 -2.33 -2.70
CA TYR A 53 -33.35 -1.93 -4.10
C TYR A 53 -34.58 -2.55 -4.79
N GLY A 54 -35.50 -3.12 -4.03
CA GLY A 54 -36.67 -3.85 -4.55
C GLY A 54 -36.36 -5.27 -5.03
N GLY A 55 -35.18 -5.80 -4.70
CA GLY A 55 -34.76 -7.15 -5.04
C GLY A 55 -35.32 -8.24 -4.11
N SER A 56 -35.09 -9.50 -4.47
CA SER A 56 -35.40 -10.65 -3.62
C SER A 56 -34.26 -11.67 -3.60
N TYR A 57 -33.98 -12.20 -2.41
CA TYR A 57 -33.06 -13.33 -2.24
C TYR A 57 -33.55 -14.62 -2.91
N ASP A 58 -34.83 -14.71 -3.29
CA ASP A 58 -35.38 -15.85 -4.03
C ASP A 58 -34.72 -16.08 -5.39
N LEU A 59 -34.08 -15.05 -5.96
CA LEU A 59 -33.30 -15.17 -7.18
C LEU A 59 -32.21 -16.24 -7.09
N PHE A 60 -31.62 -16.45 -5.90
CA PHE A 60 -30.61 -17.49 -5.68
C PHE A 60 -31.19 -18.92 -5.75
N ASN A 61 -32.50 -19.07 -5.62
CA ASN A 61 -33.20 -20.36 -5.73
C ASN A 61 -33.62 -20.69 -7.17
N GLN A 62 -33.61 -19.71 -8.08
CA GLN A 62 -34.02 -19.91 -9.48
C GLN A 62 -33.00 -20.73 -10.26
N ARG A 63 -33.47 -21.56 -11.20
CA ARG A 63 -32.64 -22.34 -12.11
C ARG A 63 -33.15 -22.21 -13.55
N PRO A 64 -32.29 -21.88 -14.54
CA PRO A 64 -30.87 -21.55 -14.38
C PRO A 64 -30.65 -20.27 -13.55
N ILE A 65 -29.48 -20.14 -12.91
CA ILE A 65 -29.15 -18.94 -12.13
C ILE A 65 -29.06 -17.76 -13.10
N PRO A 66 -29.69 -16.61 -12.80
CA PRO A 66 -29.58 -15.41 -13.63
C PRO A 66 -28.11 -15.00 -13.83
N GLU A 67 -27.76 -14.63 -15.07
CA GLU A 67 -26.37 -14.31 -15.45
C GLU A 67 -25.75 -13.21 -14.60
N ASP A 68 -26.52 -12.19 -14.24
CA ASP A 68 -26.08 -11.09 -13.38
C ASP A 68 -25.77 -11.54 -11.95
N ILE A 69 -26.55 -12.48 -11.41
CA ILE A 69 -26.31 -13.09 -10.09
C ILE A 69 -25.08 -14.00 -10.17
N SER A 70 -24.92 -14.76 -11.24
CA SER A 70 -23.72 -15.58 -11.47
C SER A 70 -22.46 -14.70 -11.54
N SER A 71 -22.51 -13.59 -12.29
CA SER A 71 -21.43 -12.62 -12.42
C SER A 71 -21.08 -11.97 -11.08
N TYR A 72 -22.09 -11.64 -10.27
CA TYR A 72 -21.90 -11.17 -8.90
C TYR A 72 -21.14 -12.19 -8.04
N CYS A 73 -21.58 -13.46 -8.04
CA CYS A 73 -20.94 -14.52 -7.27
C CYS A 73 -19.49 -14.75 -7.68
N VAL A 74 -19.20 -14.73 -8.98
CA VAL A 74 -17.82 -14.80 -9.51
C VAL A 74 -17.02 -13.61 -9.00
N GLY A 75 -17.59 -12.40 -9.07
CA GLY A 75 -16.97 -11.17 -8.58
C GLY A 75 -16.59 -11.19 -7.11
N ASP A 76 -17.33 -11.91 -6.26
CA ASP A 76 -17.03 -12.04 -4.83
C ASP A 76 -15.83 -12.93 -4.50
N VAL A 77 -15.48 -13.86 -5.40
CA VAL A 77 -14.46 -14.90 -5.11
C VAL A 77 -13.22 -14.80 -5.99
N GLN A 78 -13.33 -14.30 -7.22
CA GLN A 78 -12.28 -14.42 -8.23
C GLN A 78 -10.92 -13.81 -7.82
N TYR A 79 -10.94 -12.75 -7.01
CA TYR A 79 -9.71 -12.05 -6.58
C TYR A 79 -9.23 -12.43 -5.19
N LEU A 80 -9.95 -13.30 -4.46
CA LEU A 80 -9.56 -13.71 -3.11
C LEU A 80 -8.20 -14.42 -3.07
N PRO A 81 -7.85 -15.33 -4.01
CA PRO A 81 -6.53 -15.97 -4.02
C PRO A 81 -5.39 -14.95 -4.20
N GLU A 82 -5.53 -14.03 -5.14
CA GLU A 82 -4.50 -13.01 -5.39
C GLU A 82 -4.34 -12.05 -4.20
N LEU A 83 -5.46 -11.62 -3.59
CA LEU A 83 -5.42 -10.84 -2.36
C LEU A 83 -4.71 -11.61 -1.24
N ARG A 84 -5.01 -12.90 -1.07
CA ARG A 84 -4.36 -13.74 -0.07
C ARG A 84 -2.85 -13.77 -0.31
N ASP A 85 -2.41 -14.06 -1.52
CA ASP A 85 -0.98 -14.18 -1.82
C ASP A 85 -0.25 -12.85 -1.62
N ARG A 86 -0.87 -11.73 -2.02
CA ARG A 86 -0.33 -10.39 -1.81
C ARG A 86 -0.14 -10.04 -0.33
N PHE A 87 -1.07 -10.46 0.53
CA PHE A 87 -0.99 -10.14 1.96
C PHE A 87 -0.20 -11.15 2.78
N TYR A 88 -0.22 -12.43 2.39
CA TYR A 88 0.21 -13.53 3.25
C TYR A 88 1.61 -14.05 2.90
N THR A 89 1.92 -14.22 1.62
CA THR A 89 3.09 -15.00 1.16
C THR A 89 4.43 -14.44 1.63
N HIS A 90 4.56 -13.11 1.73
CA HIS A 90 5.83 -12.44 2.04
C HIS A 90 5.92 -11.98 3.49
N ARG A 91 5.05 -12.49 4.38
CA ARG A 91 5.01 -12.10 5.80
C ARG A 91 5.74 -13.11 6.67
N ALA A 92 6.37 -12.60 7.73
CA ALA A 92 7.05 -13.44 8.72
C ALA A 92 6.04 -14.35 9.45
N TYR A 93 6.50 -15.53 9.90
CA TYR A 93 5.67 -16.50 10.62
C TYR A 93 4.91 -15.91 11.82
N PRO A 94 5.51 -15.08 12.70
CA PRO A 94 4.76 -14.47 13.82
C PRO A 94 3.58 -13.61 13.37
N TRP A 95 3.70 -12.93 12.23
CA TRP A 95 2.59 -12.16 11.65
C TRP A 95 1.50 -13.09 11.14
N GLN A 96 1.88 -14.18 10.47
CA GLN A 96 0.94 -15.18 9.94
C GLN A 96 0.17 -15.86 11.08
N ASP A 97 0.85 -16.21 12.17
CA ASP A 97 0.24 -16.80 13.37
C ASP A 97 -0.76 -15.83 14.00
N LEU A 98 -0.38 -14.56 14.20
CA LEU A 98 -1.26 -13.53 14.75
C LEU A 98 -2.56 -13.41 13.94
N VAL A 99 -2.44 -13.31 12.62
CA VAL A 99 -3.60 -13.20 11.72
C VAL A 99 -4.41 -14.50 11.69
N GLY A 100 -3.73 -15.65 11.75
CA GLY A 100 -4.34 -16.98 11.81
C GLY A 100 -5.20 -17.15 13.06
N GLU A 101 -4.70 -16.77 14.23
CA GLU A 101 -5.43 -16.84 15.49
C GLU A 101 -6.67 -15.94 15.49
N GLU A 102 -6.55 -14.68 15.05
CA GLU A 102 -7.73 -13.80 14.94
C GLU A 102 -8.74 -14.29 13.89
N THR A 103 -8.27 -14.93 12.82
CA THR A 103 -9.15 -15.57 11.82
C THR A 103 -9.92 -16.73 12.45
N LYS A 104 -9.25 -17.63 13.20
CA LYS A 104 -9.89 -18.74 13.91
C LYS A 104 -10.95 -18.23 14.90
N LYS A 105 -10.64 -17.18 15.67
CA LYS A 105 -11.60 -16.55 16.60
C LYS A 105 -12.85 -16.02 15.89
N ARG A 106 -12.68 -15.33 14.75
CA ARG A 106 -13.83 -14.85 13.95
C ARG A 106 -14.66 -16.00 13.39
N ILE A 107 -14.03 -17.05 12.89
CA ILE A 107 -14.73 -18.26 12.44
C ILE A 107 -15.53 -18.86 13.60
N ALA A 108 -14.92 -19.12 14.75
CA ALA A 108 -15.60 -19.65 15.92
C ALA A 108 -16.79 -18.77 16.35
N THR A 109 -16.65 -17.44 16.26
CA THR A 109 -17.71 -16.48 16.59
C THR A 109 -18.87 -16.54 15.60
N SER A 110 -18.60 -16.72 14.31
CA SER A 110 -19.63 -16.85 13.27
C SER A 110 -20.50 -18.10 13.41
N GLN A 111 -20.03 -19.12 14.13
CA GLN A 111 -20.72 -20.38 14.35
C GLN A 111 -21.53 -20.41 15.66
N LYS A 112 -21.52 -19.33 16.46
CA LYS A 112 -22.31 -19.26 17.68
C LYS A 112 -23.79 -19.01 17.36
N SER A 113 -24.69 -19.57 18.17
CA SER A 113 -26.14 -19.42 17.99
C SER A 113 -26.65 -17.99 18.17
N ASP A 114 -25.91 -17.15 18.90
CA ASP A 114 -26.22 -15.74 19.15
C ASP A 114 -25.54 -14.79 18.16
N TYR A 115 -24.86 -15.30 17.14
CA TYR A 115 -24.10 -14.50 16.18
C TYR A 115 -24.98 -13.48 15.45
N GLN A 116 -24.64 -12.20 15.58
CA GLN A 116 -25.30 -11.09 14.89
C GLN A 116 -24.51 -10.70 13.63
N PRO A 117 -24.95 -11.04 12.41
CA PRO A 117 -24.16 -10.81 11.19
C PRO A 117 -24.06 -9.33 10.77
N HIS A 118 -25.01 -8.48 11.18
CA HIS A 118 -25.09 -7.08 10.78
C HIS A 118 -24.77 -6.08 11.91
N GLY A 119 -24.06 -6.55 12.95
CA GLY A 119 -23.66 -5.70 14.09
C GLY A 119 -22.59 -4.66 13.74
N PRO A 120 -22.55 -3.51 14.44
CA PRO A 120 -21.53 -2.47 14.23
C PRO A 120 -20.11 -2.94 14.58
N ASP A 121 -19.98 -4.01 15.38
CA ASP A 121 -18.69 -4.65 15.69
C ASP A 121 -18.06 -5.33 14.47
N LYS A 122 -18.83 -5.66 13.42
CA LYS A 122 -18.32 -6.37 12.24
C LYS A 122 -17.40 -5.53 11.37
N VAL A 123 -17.53 -4.20 11.46
CA VAL A 123 -16.64 -3.26 10.74
C VAL A 123 -15.36 -2.96 11.52
N MET A 124 -15.29 -3.28 12.82
CA MET A 124 -14.11 -3.04 13.64
C MET A 124 -13.05 -4.11 13.39
N ALA A 125 -11.77 -3.71 13.39
CA ALA A 125 -10.68 -4.66 13.33
C ALA A 125 -10.47 -5.38 14.67
N PRO A 126 -9.98 -6.64 14.68
CA PRO A 126 -9.91 -7.46 15.88
C PRO A 126 -8.70 -7.19 16.78
N TRP A 127 -7.89 -6.16 16.47
CA TRP A 127 -6.58 -5.98 17.11
C TRP A 127 -6.68 -5.38 18.51
N SER A 128 -6.09 -6.06 19.50
CA SER A 128 -5.87 -5.49 20.84
C SER A 128 -4.86 -4.33 20.80
N LYS A 129 -4.68 -3.62 21.92
CA LYS A 129 -3.67 -2.57 22.03
C LYS A 129 -2.25 -3.12 21.80
N GLU A 130 -1.96 -4.27 22.42
CA GLU A 130 -0.67 -4.96 22.33
C GLU A 130 -0.42 -5.48 20.91
N GLN A 131 -1.44 -6.09 20.29
CA GLN A 131 -1.34 -6.55 18.90
C GLN A 131 -1.12 -5.38 17.94
N ASN A 132 -1.77 -4.24 18.18
CA ASN A 132 -1.54 -3.03 17.39
C ASN A 132 -0.10 -2.50 17.52
N MET A 133 0.49 -2.56 18.72
CA MET A 133 1.90 -2.19 18.93
C MET A 133 2.85 -3.12 18.15
N LEU A 134 2.61 -4.44 18.17
CA LEU A 134 3.38 -5.40 17.38
C LEU A 134 3.25 -5.14 15.88
N LEU A 135 2.03 -4.87 15.40
CA LEU A 135 1.77 -4.55 14.00
C LEU A 135 2.41 -3.22 13.57
N ASP A 136 2.46 -2.21 14.44
CA ASP A 136 3.20 -0.96 14.19
C ASP A 136 4.70 -1.25 14.05
N GLN A 137 5.27 -2.07 14.94
CA GLN A 137 6.68 -2.46 14.88
C GLN A 137 7.00 -3.22 13.58
N TRP A 138 6.18 -4.20 13.21
CA TRP A 138 6.42 -5.02 12.01
C TRP A 138 6.19 -4.30 10.68
N ASN A 139 5.36 -3.25 10.67
CA ASN A 139 5.09 -2.44 9.47
C ASN A 139 5.84 -1.10 9.48
N TYR A 140 6.76 -0.89 10.43
CA TYR A 140 7.57 0.31 10.50
C TYR A 140 8.45 0.43 9.26
N VAL A 141 8.43 1.59 8.62
CA VAL A 141 9.32 1.95 7.53
C VAL A 141 10.10 3.16 8.01
N PRO A 142 11.44 3.08 8.15
CA PRO A 142 12.25 4.23 8.49
C PRO A 142 11.99 5.37 7.51
N PRO A 143 11.94 6.63 7.96
CA PRO A 143 12.02 7.76 7.05
C PRO A 143 13.22 7.58 6.12
N ARG A 144 13.05 7.85 4.83
CA ARG A 144 14.19 7.93 3.93
C ARG A 144 15.00 9.14 4.41
N ASN A 145 16.22 8.90 4.90
CA ASN A 145 17.12 10.00 5.22
C ASN A 145 17.49 10.63 3.87
N ASP A 146 16.98 11.82 3.59
CA ASP A 146 17.39 12.62 2.44
C ASP A 146 18.74 13.35 2.71
N PHE A 147 19.46 12.94 3.76
CA PHE A 147 20.80 13.41 4.15
C PHE A 147 21.85 12.31 3.83
N ASP A 148 21.97 11.95 2.57
CA ASP A 148 23.26 11.52 2.02
C ASP A 148 23.79 12.72 1.24
N GLU A 149 24.06 13.83 1.96
CA GLU A 149 24.88 14.93 1.42
C GLU A 149 26.34 14.48 1.52
N ASP A 150 26.98 14.48 0.35
CA ASP A 150 28.39 14.22 0.09
C ASP A 150 29.32 14.53 1.28
N PHE A 151 29.88 13.48 1.87
CA PHE A 151 31.11 13.58 2.63
C PHE A 151 32.25 13.76 1.63
N ASP A 152 32.40 14.99 1.11
CA ASP A 152 33.60 15.42 0.41
C ASP A 152 34.67 15.68 1.47
N GLU A 153 35.53 14.67 1.65
CA GLU A 153 36.64 14.69 2.58
C GLU A 153 37.75 15.60 2.00
N SER A 154 37.54 16.92 2.03
CA SER A 154 38.56 17.92 1.74
C SER A 154 39.60 17.92 2.86
N PHE A 155 40.59 17.04 2.72
CA PHE A 155 41.82 17.04 3.50
C PHE A 155 42.69 18.22 3.01
N ASP A 156 42.43 19.43 3.51
CA ASP A 156 43.30 20.59 3.31
C ASP A 156 44.60 20.36 4.12
N SER A 157 45.55 19.70 3.46
CA SER A 157 46.94 19.56 3.87
C SER A 157 47.69 20.82 3.43
N ASP A 158 47.69 21.86 4.26
CA ASP A 158 48.53 23.04 4.10
C ASP A 158 50.00 22.70 4.35
N ASP A 159 50.68 22.22 3.30
CA ASP A 159 52.12 21.99 3.22
C ASP A 159 52.81 23.28 2.77
N TRP A 160 53.28 24.07 3.72
CA TRP A 160 54.02 25.30 3.48
C TRP A 160 55.47 24.98 3.09
N TYR A 161 55.77 24.96 1.78
CA TYR A 161 57.15 25.07 1.30
C TYR A 161 57.52 26.53 1.04
N ASP A 162 58.39 27.02 1.90
CA ASP A 162 59.22 28.21 1.75
C ASP A 162 60.34 27.92 0.74
N ASP A 163 60.23 28.48 -0.47
CA ASP A 163 61.35 28.58 -1.40
C ASP A 163 61.59 30.04 -1.78
N GLY A 164 62.64 30.59 -1.17
CA GLY A 164 63.16 31.93 -1.43
C GLY A 164 63.64 32.18 -2.86
N PRO A 165 64.13 33.41 -3.14
CA PRO A 165 64.08 34.02 -4.46
C PRO A 165 65.25 33.58 -5.36
N THR A 166 64.95 33.22 -6.61
CA THR A 166 65.92 33.13 -7.71
C THR A 166 65.38 33.94 -8.89
N SER A 167 65.85 35.16 -9.11
CA SER A 167 67.06 35.55 -9.86
C SER A 167 66.93 35.44 -11.39
N CYS A 168 66.61 36.58 -12.00
CA CYS A 168 66.96 37.11 -13.33
C CYS A 168 67.14 36.18 -14.55
N ARG A 169 66.28 36.36 -15.58
CA ARG A 169 66.62 36.88 -16.93
C ARG A 169 65.57 36.48 -17.97
N ASP A 170 65.10 37.51 -18.70
CA ASP A 170 64.67 37.54 -20.11
C ASP A 170 63.51 36.57 -20.50
N VAL A 171 62.35 37.06 -20.93
CA VAL A 171 62.09 37.54 -22.31
C VAL A 171 60.95 38.57 -22.30
N ILE A 172 61.21 39.72 -22.92
CA ILE A 172 60.24 40.71 -23.42
C ILE A 172 59.68 40.18 -24.75
N ASP A 173 58.36 40.25 -24.98
CA ASP A 173 57.83 40.88 -26.21
C ASP A 173 56.31 41.05 -26.18
N ASP A 174 55.91 42.32 -26.14
CA ASP A 174 54.98 43.03 -27.03
C ASP A 174 53.71 42.35 -27.58
N CYS A 175 52.61 43.12 -27.47
CA CYS A 175 51.35 43.22 -28.24
C CYS A 175 50.23 43.46 -27.20
N ASP A 176 49.98 44.66 -26.67
CA ASP A 176 49.56 45.91 -27.32
C ASP A 176 48.33 45.77 -28.23
N TYR A 177 47.42 46.74 -28.12
CA TYR A 177 46.13 46.94 -28.81
C TYR A 177 44.91 46.14 -28.31
N ASP A 178 43.72 46.71 -28.11
CA ASP A 178 43.22 48.08 -27.95
C ASP A 178 41.69 47.96 -27.77
N PHE A 179 41.11 48.91 -27.03
CA PHE A 179 39.78 49.51 -27.22
C PHE A 179 38.55 48.65 -27.63
N TYR A 180 37.48 48.73 -26.84
CA TYR A 180 36.36 49.66 -27.09
C TYR A 180 35.25 49.50 -26.03
N TYR A 181 35.01 50.58 -25.29
CA TYR A 181 33.75 50.87 -24.59
C TYR A 181 32.75 51.46 -25.59
N SER A 182 31.47 51.08 -25.48
CA SER A 182 30.23 51.80 -25.86
C SER A 182 29.07 50.81 -25.71
N ASP A 183 27.93 51.07 -25.08
CA ASP A 183 27.31 52.27 -24.48
C ASP A 183 26.54 51.86 -23.22
#